data_AF-A0AAP8Q8D5-F1
#
_entry.id   AF-A0AAP8Q8D5-F1
#
_cell.length_a   1.000
_cell.length_b   1.000
_cell.length_c   1.000
_cell.angle_alpha   90.00
_cell.angle_beta   90.00
_cell.angle_gamma   90.00
#
_symmetry.space_group_name_H-M   'P 1'
#
loop_
_entity.id
_entity.type
_entity.pdbx_description
1 polymer ?
#
loop_
_entity_poly.entity_id
_entity_poly.type
_entity_poly.pdbx_seq_one_letter_code
_entity_poly.pdbx_strand_id
1 'polypeptide(L)'
;MKKRLIGGIVAASILIPTAAAFAAPILIDMLTRTPMTAEQVKVDKVGKATLEKLYSAFPETRSFEIINASYLGDPINSTNMKTIQQSIVLQEKGGIGKKFTLHTNGITGEIEDLTQENWEPKEKPLITLTNQEIKAKVDHLIDKMYGNIKGYEVDMEQMENQNQKTFILNYTKKGSEGEGYQVFVHGNTINLSPSAPTPSNNEVEGYFSRNGKPDYTADYFLNDEKLFSLLKITPIELKQELAKGKSVVEIAASINVSKQQVIDVIAKTQVESQLQAEQNGVTISNRLMEQLLKEVEPKVLKIIEHKTETEW
;
A
#
# COMPACT_ATOMS: atom_id res chain seq x y z
N MET A 1 3.89 -48.51 31.81
CA MET A 1 2.95 -47.70 30.99
C MET A 1 2.38 -46.63 31.93
N LYS A 2 2.45 -45.30 31.74
CA LYS A 2 2.68 -44.41 30.60
C LYS A 2 3.43 -43.16 31.11
N LYS A 3 4.36 -42.64 30.31
CA LYS A 3 4.91 -41.28 30.44
C LYS A 3 3.80 -40.26 30.19
N ARG A 4 3.78 -39.13 30.92
CA ARG A 4 3.18 -37.88 30.42
C ARG A 4 4.12 -36.73 30.74
N LEU A 5 4.73 -36.21 29.68
CA LEU A 5 5.50 -34.97 29.66
C LEU A 5 4.62 -33.82 30.13
N ILE A 6 5.17 -32.99 31.01
CA ILE A 6 4.72 -31.61 31.22
C ILE A 6 5.31 -30.82 30.05
N GLY A 7 4.53 -30.64 29.00
CA GLY A 7 4.85 -29.73 27.89
C GLY A 7 4.39 -28.33 28.28
N GLY A 8 5.34 -27.42 28.45
CA GLY A 8 5.07 -26.01 28.65
C GLY A 8 4.28 -25.45 27.47
N ILE A 9 3.20 -24.73 27.76
CA ILE A 9 2.51 -23.91 26.78
C ILE A 9 3.45 -22.73 26.50
N VAL A 10 4.18 -22.81 25.40
CA VAL A 10 4.75 -21.62 24.77
C VAL A 10 3.56 -20.88 24.20
N ALA A 11 3.11 -19.84 24.89
CA ALA A 11 2.22 -18.86 24.32
C ALA A 11 2.99 -18.17 23.19
N ALA A 12 2.81 -18.67 21.97
CA ALA A 12 3.16 -17.92 20.78
C ALA A 12 2.23 -16.71 20.75
N SER A 13 2.71 -15.58 21.27
CA SER A 13 2.12 -14.27 21.05
C SER A 13 2.26 -13.98 19.56
N ILE A 14 1.26 -14.39 18.79
CA ILE A 14 1.05 -13.93 17.41
C ILE A 14 0.76 -12.44 17.57
N LEU A 15 1.81 -11.62 17.38
CA LEU A 15 1.71 -10.17 17.29
C LEU A 15 0.83 -9.87 16.09
N ILE A 16 -0.42 -9.50 16.37
CA ILE A 16 -1.35 -8.95 15.40
C ILE A 16 -0.79 -7.57 15.01
N PRO A 17 -0.42 -7.33 13.74
CA PRO A 17 -0.10 -5.99 13.30
C PRO A 17 -1.35 -5.12 13.45
N THR A 18 -1.30 -4.18 14.37
CA THR A 18 -2.34 -3.18 14.66
C THR A 18 -2.54 -2.27 13.45
N ALA A 19 -3.43 -2.69 12.55
CA ALA A 19 -4.51 -1.95 11.87
C ALA A 19 -4.40 -0.44 11.51
N ALA A 20 -3.23 0.20 11.49
CA ALA A 20 -3.09 1.64 11.25
C ALA A 20 -2.28 2.05 10.00
N ALA A 21 -1.77 1.10 9.21
CA ALA A 21 -0.94 1.39 8.04
C ALA A 21 -1.43 0.63 6.80
N PHE A 22 -2.65 0.90 6.34
CA PHE A 22 -3.32 -0.10 5.52
C PHE A 22 -4.18 0.47 4.38
N ALA A 23 -3.54 0.42 3.19
CA ALA A 23 -4.03 0.59 1.81
C ALA A 23 -4.82 1.86 1.46
N ALA A 24 -4.17 3.02 1.53
CA ALA A 24 -4.35 3.98 0.45
C ALA A 24 -3.26 3.70 -0.59
N PRO A 25 -3.53 3.73 -1.91
CA PRO A 25 -2.46 3.78 -2.90
C PRO A 25 -1.49 4.88 -2.46
N ILE A 26 -0.20 4.56 -2.48
CA ILE A 26 0.86 5.47 -2.05
C ILE A 26 0.61 6.81 -2.75
N LEU A 27 0.21 7.81 -1.96
CA LEU A 27 -0.13 9.19 -2.33
C LEU A 27 1.11 9.95 -2.85
N ILE A 28 1.96 9.32 -3.66
CA ILE A 28 2.79 10.02 -4.66
C ILE A 28 1.96 10.06 -5.95
N ASP A 29 0.68 10.41 -5.79
CA ASP A 29 0.06 11.69 -6.16
C ASP A 29 -0.19 11.82 -7.67
N MET A 30 -1.47 11.99 -8.02
CA MET A 30 -1.96 12.18 -9.38
C MET A 30 -1.28 13.36 -10.09
N LEU A 31 -0.67 14.28 -9.33
CA LEU A 31 -0.01 15.49 -9.81
C LEU A 31 1.20 15.24 -10.74
N THR A 32 1.86 14.08 -10.65
CA THR A 32 3.00 13.74 -11.53
C THR A 32 2.64 12.81 -12.68
N ARG A 33 1.40 12.31 -12.72
CA ARG A 33 0.96 11.37 -13.76
C ARG A 33 0.60 12.12 -15.03
N THR A 34 1.07 11.62 -16.16
CA THR A 34 0.68 12.17 -17.46
C THR A 34 -0.68 11.58 -17.86
N PRO A 35 -1.70 12.42 -18.16
CA PRO A 35 -3.01 11.94 -18.59
C PRO A 35 -2.94 11.12 -19.87
N MET A 36 -3.83 10.14 -20.00
CA MET A 36 -4.03 9.34 -21.21
C MET A 36 -5.48 9.46 -21.67
N THR A 37 -5.68 9.52 -22.98
CA THR A 37 -7.01 9.37 -23.57
C THR A 37 -7.43 7.91 -23.61
N ALA A 38 -8.74 7.64 -23.68
CA ALA A 38 -9.26 6.29 -23.83
C ALA A 38 -8.69 5.55 -25.04
N GLU A 39 -8.46 6.25 -26.16
CA GLU A 39 -7.86 5.66 -27.36
C GLU A 39 -6.37 5.32 -27.16
N GLN A 40 -5.63 6.16 -26.44
CA GLN A 40 -4.24 5.86 -26.07
C GLN A 40 -4.15 4.61 -25.19
N VAL A 41 -5.06 4.44 -24.22
CA VAL A 41 -5.09 3.25 -23.36
C VAL A 41 -5.34 1.97 -24.16
N LYS A 42 -6.21 2.02 -25.18
CA LYS A 42 -6.56 0.84 -25.99
C LYS A 42 -5.45 0.36 -26.93
N VAL A 43 -4.57 1.27 -27.35
CA VAL A 43 -3.44 0.95 -28.23
C VAL A 43 -2.14 0.71 -27.47
N ASP A 44 -2.04 1.22 -26.24
CA ASP A 44 -0.92 0.95 -25.35
C ASP A 44 -0.88 -0.53 -24.94
N LYS A 45 0.32 -1.12 -24.88
CA LYS A 45 0.49 -2.55 -24.60
C LYS A 45 0.00 -2.93 -23.20
N VAL A 46 0.36 -2.15 -22.18
CA VAL A 46 -0.01 -2.42 -20.79
C VAL A 46 -1.48 -2.11 -20.57
N GLY A 47 -1.95 -0.98 -21.10
CA GLY A 47 -3.33 -0.57 -21.03
C GLY A 47 -4.28 -1.58 -21.66
N LYS A 48 -3.95 -2.04 -22.88
CA LYS A 48 -4.72 -3.06 -23.58
C LYS A 48 -4.77 -4.37 -22.80
N ALA A 49 -3.64 -4.87 -22.31
CA ALA A 49 -3.59 -6.11 -21.55
C ALA A 49 -4.41 -6.02 -20.24
N THR A 50 -4.33 -4.88 -19.55
CA THR A 50 -5.12 -4.59 -18.34
C THR A 50 -6.62 -4.62 -18.63
N LEU A 51 -7.04 -3.95 -19.70
CA LEU A 51 -8.43 -3.95 -20.15
C LEU A 51 -8.90 -5.34 -20.55
N GLU A 52 -8.11 -6.09 -21.32
CA GLU A 52 -8.46 -7.47 -21.74
C GLU A 52 -8.61 -8.41 -20.54
N LYS A 53 -7.75 -8.27 -19.52
CA LYS A 53 -7.85 -9.03 -18.26
C LYS A 53 -9.16 -8.69 -17.54
N LEU A 54 -9.48 -7.40 -17.36
CA LEU A 54 -10.73 -6.97 -16.74
C LEU A 54 -11.96 -7.43 -17.55
N TYR A 55 -11.96 -7.27 -18.86
CA TYR A 55 -13.07 -7.68 -19.74
C TYR A 55 -13.28 -9.19 -19.76
N SER A 56 -12.23 -9.97 -19.53
CA SER A 56 -12.34 -11.42 -19.42
C SER A 56 -12.91 -11.83 -18.07
N ALA A 57 -12.51 -11.15 -17.00
CA ALA A 57 -13.02 -11.36 -15.65
C ALA A 57 -14.48 -10.91 -15.49
N PHE A 58 -14.83 -9.75 -16.04
CA PHE A 58 -16.11 -9.07 -15.94
C PHE A 58 -16.58 -8.59 -17.32
N PRO A 59 -17.19 -9.44 -18.15
CA PRO A 59 -17.57 -9.09 -19.52
C PRO A 59 -18.45 -7.85 -19.68
N GLU A 60 -19.25 -7.51 -18.66
CA GLU A 60 -20.09 -6.30 -18.64
C GLU A 60 -19.26 -5.01 -18.69
N THR A 61 -18.00 -5.04 -18.24
CA THR A 61 -17.14 -3.86 -18.23
C THR A 61 -16.73 -3.40 -19.62
N ARG A 62 -16.97 -4.20 -20.68
CA ARG A 62 -16.78 -3.76 -22.08
C ARG A 62 -17.69 -2.60 -22.48
N SER A 63 -18.84 -2.44 -21.83
CA SER A 63 -19.73 -1.30 -22.07
C SER A 63 -19.44 -0.10 -21.18
N PHE A 64 -18.47 -0.19 -20.27
CA PHE A 64 -18.10 0.90 -19.37
C PHE A 64 -17.26 1.94 -20.12
N GLU A 65 -17.24 3.17 -19.60
CA GLU A 65 -16.45 4.27 -20.14
C GLU A 65 -15.17 4.44 -19.33
N ILE A 66 -14.05 4.68 -20.03
CA ILE A 66 -12.80 5.09 -19.39
C ILE A 66 -12.96 6.58 -19.04
N ILE A 67 -13.22 6.87 -17.77
CA ILE A 67 -13.47 8.24 -17.28
C ILE A 67 -12.18 8.94 -16.84
N ASN A 68 -11.14 8.17 -16.54
CA ASN A 68 -9.82 8.69 -16.21
C ASN A 68 -8.77 7.64 -16.57
N ALA A 69 -7.66 8.07 -17.14
CA ALA A 69 -6.49 7.23 -17.31
C ALA A 69 -5.23 8.10 -17.25
N SER A 70 -4.17 7.55 -16.70
CA SER A 70 -2.89 8.24 -16.59
C SER A 70 -1.75 7.26 -16.42
N TYR A 71 -0.53 7.69 -16.70
CA TYR A 71 0.67 6.89 -16.45
C TYR A 71 1.73 7.69 -15.71
N LEU A 72 2.59 6.98 -15.01
CA LEU A 72 3.82 7.46 -14.41
C LEU A 72 4.99 6.84 -15.16
N GLY A 73 5.89 7.64 -15.74
CA GLY A 73 7.00 7.16 -16.56
C GLY A 73 7.83 8.28 -17.20
N ASP A 74 8.94 7.92 -17.89
CA ASP A 74 9.84 8.90 -18.52
C ASP A 74 9.29 9.38 -19.89
N PRO A 75 8.98 10.69 -20.06
CA PRO A 75 8.33 11.22 -21.26
C PRO A 75 9.24 11.31 -22.50
N ILE A 76 10.56 11.08 -22.40
CA ILE A 76 11.51 11.38 -23.50
C ILE A 76 11.71 10.20 -24.46
N ASN A 77 11.36 8.97 -24.08
CA ASN A 77 11.48 7.79 -24.95
C ASN A 77 10.13 7.42 -25.57
N SER A 78 9.64 8.25 -26.50
CA SER A 78 8.35 8.09 -27.17
C SER A 78 8.19 6.78 -27.96
N THR A 79 9.29 6.08 -28.27
CA THR A 79 9.29 4.78 -28.95
C THR A 79 9.29 3.58 -28.00
N ASN A 80 9.66 3.78 -26.72
CA ASN A 80 9.77 2.76 -25.66
C ASN A 80 9.35 3.39 -24.32
N MET A 81 8.11 3.89 -24.22
CA MET A 81 7.58 4.51 -23.01
C MET A 81 7.80 3.53 -21.84
N LYS A 82 8.79 3.80 -20.98
CA LYS A 82 9.01 3.05 -19.75
C LYS A 82 7.97 3.52 -18.74
N THR A 83 6.73 3.12 -18.98
CA THR A 83 5.66 3.26 -18.00
C THR A 83 6.08 2.43 -16.80
N ILE A 84 6.15 3.08 -15.65
CA ILE A 84 6.41 2.43 -14.37
C ILE A 84 5.09 2.01 -13.76
N GLN A 85 4.06 2.86 -13.90
CA GLN A 85 2.71 2.49 -13.50
C GLN A 85 1.66 3.16 -14.37
N GLN A 86 0.64 2.41 -14.77
CA GLN A 86 -0.55 2.91 -15.46
C GLN A 86 -1.76 2.81 -14.54
N SER A 87 -2.59 3.85 -14.53
CA SER A 87 -3.86 3.89 -13.80
C SER A 87 -4.99 4.04 -14.80
N ILE A 88 -6.01 3.19 -14.71
CA ILE A 88 -7.19 3.21 -15.57
C ILE A 88 -8.42 3.15 -14.69
N VAL A 89 -9.35 4.08 -14.90
CA VAL A 89 -10.62 4.14 -14.21
C VAL A 89 -11.74 3.92 -15.23
N LEU A 90 -12.49 2.82 -15.05
CA LEU A 90 -13.69 2.50 -15.81
C LEU A 90 -14.92 2.72 -14.96
N GLN A 91 -15.97 3.30 -15.56
CA GLN A 91 -17.25 3.49 -14.90
C GLN A 91 -18.41 3.07 -15.81
N GLU A 92 -19.40 2.42 -15.21
CA GLU A 92 -20.68 2.15 -15.87
C GLU A 92 -21.32 3.43 -16.39
N LYS A 93 -21.88 3.38 -17.60
CA LYS A 93 -22.52 4.53 -18.25
C LYS A 93 -23.63 5.11 -17.37
N GLY A 94 -23.72 6.44 -17.33
CA GLY A 94 -24.66 7.15 -16.46
C GLY A 94 -24.09 7.59 -15.11
N GLY A 95 -22.81 7.29 -14.82
CA GLY A 95 -22.01 8.00 -13.81
C GLY A 95 -22.29 7.66 -12.34
N ILE A 96 -23.26 6.79 -12.06
CA ILE A 96 -23.65 6.39 -10.70
C ILE A 96 -23.50 4.89 -10.41
N GLY A 97 -23.08 4.12 -11.43
CA GLY A 97 -22.99 2.66 -11.38
C GLY A 97 -21.63 2.16 -10.91
N LYS A 98 -21.37 0.89 -11.22
CA LYS A 98 -20.14 0.20 -10.81
C LYS A 98 -18.90 0.88 -11.40
N LYS A 99 -17.84 0.99 -10.61
CA LYS A 99 -16.57 1.63 -11.02
C LYS A 99 -15.39 0.75 -10.64
N PHE A 100 -14.43 0.63 -11.55
CA PHE A 100 -13.17 -0.07 -11.35
C PHE A 100 -12.02 0.90 -11.55
N THR A 101 -11.08 0.90 -10.61
CA THR A 101 -9.78 1.56 -10.74
C THR A 101 -8.71 0.48 -10.70
N LEU A 102 -7.86 0.45 -11.72
CA LEU A 102 -6.75 -0.51 -11.82
C LEU A 102 -5.44 0.25 -11.89
N HIS A 103 -4.52 -0.06 -10.98
CA HIS A 103 -3.13 0.36 -11.04
C HIS A 103 -2.29 -0.83 -11.49
N THR A 104 -1.63 -0.67 -12.63
CA THR A 104 -0.86 -1.73 -13.27
C THR A 104 0.58 -1.31 -13.39
N ASN A 105 1.49 -2.19 -12.96
CA ASN A 105 2.91 -2.02 -13.18
C ASN A 105 3.18 -1.97 -14.69
N GLY A 106 3.78 -0.89 -15.16
CA GLY A 106 4.04 -0.71 -16.60
C GLY A 106 5.20 -1.56 -17.14
N ILE A 107 5.99 -2.18 -16.26
CA ILE A 107 7.10 -3.06 -16.61
C ILE A 107 6.63 -4.52 -16.66
N THR A 108 6.01 -5.00 -15.58
CA THR A 108 5.58 -6.41 -15.44
C THR A 108 4.19 -6.65 -16.06
N GLY A 109 3.36 -5.61 -16.14
CA GLY A 109 1.95 -5.74 -16.52
C GLY A 109 1.06 -6.31 -15.42
N GLU A 110 1.59 -6.47 -14.20
CA GLU A 110 0.81 -6.95 -13.05
C GLU A 110 -0.07 -5.84 -12.48
N ILE A 111 -1.28 -6.20 -12.04
CA ILE A 111 -2.21 -5.27 -11.38
C ILE A 111 -1.85 -5.23 -9.90
N GLU A 112 -1.26 -4.12 -9.48
CA GLU A 112 -0.75 -3.85 -8.13
C GLU A 112 -1.85 -3.31 -7.19
N ASP A 113 -2.87 -2.67 -7.74
CA ASP A 113 -4.05 -2.27 -6.97
C ASP A 113 -5.29 -2.38 -7.85
N LEU A 114 -6.34 -2.96 -7.26
CA LEU A 114 -7.66 -3.04 -7.84
C LEU A 114 -8.67 -2.48 -6.82
N THR A 115 -9.29 -1.38 -7.18
CA THR A 115 -10.40 -0.82 -6.41
C THR A 115 -11.71 -1.01 -7.18
N GLN A 116 -12.68 -1.66 -6.56
CA GLN A 116 -14.05 -1.78 -7.04
C GLN A 116 -15.00 -0.97 -6.15
N GLU A 117 -15.66 0.01 -6.72
CA GLU A 117 -16.68 0.83 -6.06
C GLU A 117 -18.08 0.48 -6.60
N ASN A 118 -19.09 0.73 -5.77
CA ASN A 118 -20.49 0.45 -6.07
C ASN A 118 -20.74 -1.02 -6.44
N TRP A 119 -20.17 -1.94 -5.65
CA TRP A 119 -20.30 -3.38 -5.87
C TRP A 119 -21.63 -3.97 -5.38
N GLU A 120 -22.35 -3.28 -4.50
CA GLU A 120 -23.78 -3.48 -4.22
C GLU A 120 -24.66 -2.34 -4.77
N PRO A 121 -25.95 -2.61 -5.02
CA PRO A 121 -26.96 -1.57 -5.18
C PRO A 121 -26.95 -0.62 -3.97
N LYS A 122 -27.24 0.67 -4.20
CA LYS A 122 -27.22 1.70 -3.13
C LYS A 122 -28.18 1.39 -1.99
N GLU A 123 -29.23 0.62 -2.27
CA GLU A 123 -30.27 0.22 -1.34
C GLU A 123 -29.81 -0.91 -0.39
N LYS A 124 -28.67 -1.56 -0.67
CA LYS A 124 -28.12 -2.66 0.15
C LYS A 124 -26.81 -2.22 0.83
N PRO A 125 -26.88 -1.52 1.98
CA PRO A 125 -25.69 -1.00 2.64
C PRO A 125 -24.89 -2.13 3.29
N LEU A 126 -23.56 -1.96 3.36
CA LEU A 126 -22.61 -2.94 3.93
C LEU A 126 -22.99 -3.45 5.32
N ILE A 127 -23.60 -2.60 6.15
CA ILE A 127 -24.06 -2.97 7.49
C ILE A 127 -25.05 -4.15 7.50
N THR A 128 -25.81 -4.33 6.41
CA THR A 128 -26.80 -5.41 6.24
C THR A 128 -26.19 -6.73 5.77
N LEU A 129 -24.94 -6.72 5.31
CA LEU A 129 -24.27 -7.92 4.83
C LEU A 129 -23.67 -8.71 5.99
N THR A 130 -23.74 -10.02 5.85
CA THR A 130 -23.02 -10.98 6.70
C THR A 130 -21.54 -11.04 6.32
N ASN A 131 -20.68 -11.44 7.26
CA ASN A 131 -19.25 -11.64 6.97
C ASN A 131 -19.04 -12.65 5.83
N GLN A 132 -19.90 -13.67 5.73
CA GLN A 132 -19.86 -14.66 4.66
C GLN A 132 -20.21 -14.07 3.29
N GLU A 133 -21.21 -13.17 3.21
CA GLU A 133 -21.55 -12.48 1.95
C GLU A 133 -20.43 -11.54 1.49
N ILE A 134 -19.84 -10.79 2.42
CA ILE A 134 -18.70 -9.90 2.14
C ILE A 134 -17.53 -10.72 1.61
N LYS A 135 -17.15 -11.77 2.34
CA LYS A 135 -16.09 -12.69 1.94
C LYS A 135 -16.37 -13.32 0.58
N ALA A 136 -17.59 -13.81 0.32
CA ALA A 136 -17.92 -14.45 -0.96
C ALA A 136 -17.75 -13.51 -2.16
N LYS A 137 -18.00 -12.20 -1.98
CA LYS A 137 -17.81 -11.22 -3.04
C LYS A 137 -16.36 -10.86 -3.26
N VAL A 138 -15.56 -10.76 -2.19
CA VAL A 138 -14.12 -10.61 -2.29
C VAL A 138 -13.50 -11.85 -2.94
N ASP A 139 -13.89 -13.05 -2.52
CA ASP A 139 -13.47 -14.32 -3.13
C ASP A 139 -13.78 -14.34 -4.62
N HIS A 140 -14.99 -13.91 -5.02
CA HIS A 140 -15.38 -13.83 -6.42
C HIS A 140 -14.51 -12.82 -7.21
N LEU A 141 -14.21 -11.65 -6.63
CA LEU A 141 -13.34 -10.66 -7.26
C LEU A 141 -11.94 -11.23 -7.51
N ILE A 142 -11.33 -11.84 -6.50
CA ILE A 142 -9.99 -12.42 -6.59
C ILE A 142 -9.99 -13.60 -7.56
N ASP A 143 -10.96 -14.52 -7.48
CA ASP A 143 -11.02 -15.69 -8.37
C ASP A 143 -11.19 -15.29 -9.84
N LYS A 144 -11.98 -14.24 -10.13
CA LYS A 144 -12.15 -13.74 -11.50
C LYS A 144 -10.91 -13.03 -12.04
N MET A 145 -10.20 -12.27 -11.20
CA MET A 145 -9.07 -11.45 -11.64
C MET A 145 -7.73 -12.20 -11.61
N TYR A 146 -7.54 -13.10 -10.66
CA TYR A 146 -6.24 -13.73 -10.38
C TYR A 146 -6.32 -15.26 -10.36
N GLY A 147 -7.52 -15.83 -10.24
CA GLY A 147 -7.76 -17.27 -10.32
C GLY A 147 -7.44 -18.04 -9.04
N ASN A 148 -8.05 -19.23 -8.93
CA ASN A 148 -7.76 -20.26 -7.93
C ASN A 148 -7.79 -19.76 -6.48
N ILE A 149 -8.92 -19.17 -6.06
CA ILE A 149 -9.10 -18.70 -4.67
C ILE A 149 -8.95 -19.83 -3.63
N LYS A 150 -9.16 -21.10 -4.04
CA LYS A 150 -8.98 -22.29 -3.19
C LYS A 150 -7.53 -22.50 -2.73
N GLY A 151 -6.58 -21.93 -3.46
CA GLY A 151 -5.16 -21.91 -3.12
C GLY A 151 -4.81 -20.99 -1.96
N TYR A 152 -5.77 -20.21 -1.43
CA TYR A 152 -5.54 -19.25 -0.37
C TYR A 152 -6.21 -19.69 0.95
N GLU A 153 -5.58 -19.32 2.05
CA GLU A 153 -6.16 -19.21 3.38
C GLU A 153 -6.51 -17.74 3.61
N VAL A 154 -7.57 -17.49 4.36
CA VAL A 154 -8.09 -16.14 4.53
C VAL A 154 -8.43 -15.90 5.97
N ASP A 155 -7.90 -14.81 6.49
CA ASP A 155 -8.25 -14.27 7.78
C ASP A 155 -9.03 -12.97 7.58
N MET A 156 -10.10 -12.79 8.35
CA MET A 156 -11.02 -11.65 8.19
C MET A 156 -11.23 -10.98 9.53
N GLU A 157 -10.77 -9.74 9.63
CA GLU A 157 -10.87 -8.92 10.82
C GLU A 157 -11.82 -7.75 10.58
N GLN A 158 -12.65 -7.44 11.57
CA GLN A 158 -13.46 -6.24 11.56
C GLN A 158 -12.75 -5.16 12.37
N MET A 159 -12.58 -3.98 11.79
CA MET A 159 -12.03 -2.83 12.50
C MET A 159 -13.09 -2.23 13.43
N GLU A 160 -12.68 -1.82 14.63
CA GLU A 160 -13.55 -1.06 15.54
C GLU A 160 -13.79 0.35 14.97
N ASN A 161 -14.97 0.56 14.41
CA ASN A 161 -15.46 1.87 14.03
C ASN A 161 -16.93 2.00 14.45
N GLN A 162 -17.24 2.99 15.29
CA GLN A 162 -18.55 3.15 15.93
C GLN A 162 -19.69 3.38 14.92
N ASN A 163 -19.37 3.85 13.71
CA ASN A 163 -20.37 4.31 12.75
C ASN A 163 -20.40 3.53 11.43
N GLN A 164 -19.41 2.66 11.16
CA GLN A 164 -19.30 1.92 9.91
C GLN A 164 -18.63 0.56 10.12
N LYS A 165 -19.08 -0.47 9.38
CA LYS A 165 -18.33 -1.73 9.30
C LYS A 165 -17.19 -1.54 8.29
N THR A 166 -15.96 -1.72 8.74
CA THR A 166 -14.78 -1.85 7.87
C THR A 166 -14.14 -3.19 8.14
N PHE A 167 -13.75 -3.90 7.08
CA PHE A 167 -13.12 -5.21 7.17
C PHE A 167 -11.76 -5.20 6.48
N ILE A 168 -10.84 -5.96 7.07
CA ILE A 168 -9.56 -6.33 6.48
C ILE A 168 -9.62 -7.83 6.22
N LEU A 169 -9.36 -8.25 4.99
CA LEU A 169 -9.21 -9.66 4.65
C LEU A 169 -7.79 -9.90 4.17
N ASN A 170 -7.07 -10.75 4.87
CA ASN A 170 -5.71 -11.16 4.51
C ASN A 170 -5.78 -12.53 3.86
N TYR A 171 -5.53 -12.59 2.55
CA TYR A 171 -5.47 -13.82 1.77
C TYR A 171 -4.02 -14.26 1.66
N THR A 172 -3.63 -15.33 2.34
CA THR A 172 -2.28 -15.91 2.26
C THR A 172 -2.31 -17.15 1.39
N LYS A 173 -1.42 -17.23 0.40
CA LYS A 173 -1.33 -18.41 -0.45
C LYS A 173 -0.80 -19.60 0.35
N LYS A 174 -1.44 -20.76 0.19
CA LYS A 174 -1.10 -21.98 0.91
C LYS A 174 0.31 -22.44 0.57
N GLY A 175 1.14 -22.61 1.60
CA GLY A 175 2.51 -23.09 1.45
C GLY A 175 3.53 -21.99 1.08
N SER A 176 3.16 -20.70 1.19
CA SER A 176 4.09 -19.57 1.05
C SER A 176 4.09 -18.70 2.30
N GLU A 177 5.26 -18.16 2.67
CA GLU A 177 5.40 -17.12 3.68
C GLU A 177 5.41 -15.76 2.97
N GLY A 178 4.31 -15.02 3.07
CA GLY A 178 4.22 -13.63 2.58
C GLY A 178 3.64 -13.42 1.17
N GLU A 179 3.38 -14.45 0.38
CA GLU A 179 2.61 -14.29 -0.88
C GLU A 179 1.12 -14.26 -0.59
N GLY A 180 0.43 -13.23 -1.08
CA GLY A 180 -0.97 -13.04 -0.75
C GLY A 180 -1.60 -11.78 -1.32
N TYR A 181 -2.82 -11.53 -0.88
CA TYR A 181 -3.52 -10.28 -1.10
C TYR A 181 -4.02 -9.72 0.22
N GLN A 182 -4.01 -8.40 0.34
CA GLN A 182 -4.73 -7.71 1.39
C GLN A 182 -5.93 -6.99 0.78
N VAL A 183 -7.08 -7.11 1.44
CA VAL A 183 -8.34 -6.53 0.97
C VAL A 183 -8.97 -5.67 2.04
N PHE A 184 -9.31 -4.45 1.67
CA PHE A 184 -10.09 -3.53 2.50
C PHE A 184 -11.49 -3.42 1.96
N VAL A 185 -12.47 -3.70 2.82
CA VAL A 185 -13.87 -3.51 2.50
C VAL A 185 -14.42 -2.42 3.41
N HIS A 186 -14.76 -1.28 2.83
CA HIS A 186 -15.34 -0.15 3.56
C HIS A 186 -16.48 0.45 2.74
N GLY A 187 -17.65 0.64 3.37
CA GLY A 187 -18.84 1.11 2.67
C GLY A 187 -19.15 0.25 1.43
N ASN A 188 -19.25 0.87 0.26
CA ASN A 188 -19.50 0.18 -1.01
C ASN A 188 -18.23 0.08 -1.88
N THR A 189 -17.08 -0.08 -1.22
CA THR A 189 -15.77 -0.16 -1.85
C THR A 189 -15.03 -1.41 -1.40
N ILE A 190 -14.42 -2.10 -2.35
CA ILE A 190 -13.43 -3.17 -2.14
C ILE A 190 -12.13 -2.66 -2.74
N ASN A 191 -11.09 -2.51 -1.92
CA ASN A 191 -9.73 -2.25 -2.36
C ASN A 191 -8.91 -3.53 -2.17
N LEU A 192 -8.21 -3.96 -3.21
CA LEU A 192 -7.45 -5.20 -3.26
C LEU A 192 -6.04 -4.87 -3.74
N SER A 193 -5.05 -5.17 -2.91
CA SER A 193 -3.64 -5.05 -3.25
C SER A 193 -2.91 -6.37 -2.96
N PRO A 194 -1.78 -6.67 -3.63
CA PRO A 194 -0.84 -7.67 -3.14
C PRO A 194 -0.53 -7.41 -1.67
N SER A 195 -0.40 -8.48 -0.89
CA SER A 195 0.19 -8.37 0.43
C SER A 195 1.58 -7.75 0.25
N ALA A 196 1.84 -6.62 0.92
CA ALA A 196 3.18 -6.07 0.96
C ALA A 196 4.13 -7.19 1.43
N PRO A 197 5.40 -7.23 0.94
CA PRO A 197 6.40 -8.05 1.59
C PRO A 197 6.33 -7.76 3.08
N THR A 198 6.32 -8.83 3.89
CA THR A 198 6.33 -8.75 5.35
C THR A 198 7.25 -7.60 5.73
N PRO A 199 6.76 -6.54 6.44
CA PRO A 199 7.64 -5.47 6.86
C PRO A 199 8.84 -6.13 7.50
N SER A 200 10.05 -5.68 7.12
CA SER A 200 11.30 -6.26 7.59
C SER A 200 11.11 -6.64 9.06
N ASN A 201 11.19 -7.95 9.35
CA ASN A 201 11.25 -8.42 10.72
C ASN A 201 12.19 -7.46 11.44
N ASN A 202 11.74 -6.86 12.56
CA ASN A 202 12.54 -6.25 13.64
C ASN A 202 12.56 -4.69 13.72
N GLU A 203 12.34 -3.95 14.85
CA GLU A 203 12.08 -4.32 16.29
C GLU A 203 11.35 -3.26 17.17
N VAL A 204 10.88 -2.10 16.67
CA VAL A 204 10.33 -1.05 17.58
C VAL A 204 9.08 -0.36 17.02
N GLU A 205 7.96 -0.53 17.71
CA GLU A 205 6.66 0.09 17.43
C GLU A 205 6.52 1.44 18.17
N GLY A 206 5.95 2.45 17.52
CA GLY A 206 5.58 3.72 18.15
C GLY A 206 6.77 4.58 18.54
N TYR A 207 7.46 5.15 17.55
CA TYR A 207 8.54 6.12 17.79
C TYR A 207 8.05 7.39 18.47
N PHE A 208 6.85 7.83 18.10
CA PHE A 208 6.14 8.89 18.80
C PHE A 208 5.00 8.33 19.64
N SER A 209 4.58 9.12 20.62
CA SER A 209 3.43 8.81 21.45
C SER A 209 2.56 10.05 21.61
N ARG A 210 1.24 9.85 21.55
CA ARG A 210 0.24 10.88 21.84
C ARG A 210 -0.73 10.33 22.88
N ASN A 211 -0.89 11.05 24.00
CA ASN A 211 -1.77 10.65 25.10
C ASN A 211 -1.48 9.21 25.60
N GLY A 212 -0.20 8.83 25.64
CA GLY A 212 0.22 7.49 26.06
C GLY A 212 -0.06 6.35 25.07
N LYS A 213 -0.49 6.65 23.84
CA LYS A 213 -0.66 5.68 22.76
C LYS A 213 0.40 5.88 21.67
N PRO A 214 0.94 4.79 21.07
CA PRO A 214 1.81 4.86 19.90
C PRO A 214 1.21 5.68 18.75
N ASP A 215 2.03 6.51 18.11
CA ASP A 215 1.69 7.17 16.85
C ASP A 215 2.44 6.47 15.70
N TYR A 216 1.68 5.73 14.90
CA TYR A 216 2.17 4.87 13.83
C TYR A 216 2.51 5.60 12.54
N THR A 217 2.13 6.87 12.40
CA THR A 217 2.29 7.60 11.13
C THR A 217 3.75 7.82 10.75
N ALA A 218 4.62 7.96 11.75
CA ALA A 218 6.05 8.19 11.55
C ALA A 218 6.86 6.89 11.40
N ASP A 219 6.35 5.76 11.91
CA ASP A 219 7.11 4.51 11.97
C ASP A 219 7.54 4.04 10.58
N TYR A 220 6.68 4.24 9.56
CA TYR A 220 6.97 3.93 8.16
C TYR A 220 8.20 4.69 7.62
N PHE A 221 8.52 5.86 8.15
CA PHE A 221 9.64 6.70 7.71
C PHE A 221 10.87 6.56 8.59
N LEU A 222 10.68 6.31 9.88
CA LEU A 222 11.77 6.29 10.85
C LEU A 222 12.33 4.89 11.08
N ASN A 223 11.59 3.83 10.75
CA ASN A 223 12.08 2.48 10.85
C ASN A 223 12.94 2.08 9.63
N ASP A 224 14.07 2.78 9.47
CA ASP A 224 14.99 2.63 8.33
C ASP A 224 16.42 2.34 8.82
N GLU A 225 16.97 1.19 8.43
CA GLU A 225 18.35 0.79 8.74
C GLU A 225 19.40 1.82 8.28
N LYS A 226 19.15 2.50 7.16
CA LYS A 226 20.05 3.54 6.65
C LYS A 226 19.98 4.78 7.52
N LEU A 227 18.80 5.11 8.08
CA LEU A 227 18.64 6.20 9.03
C LEU A 227 19.38 5.88 10.34
N PHE A 228 19.22 4.68 10.90
CA PHE A 228 19.94 4.26 12.10
C PHE A 228 21.45 4.31 11.90
N SER A 229 21.93 3.86 10.75
CA SER A 229 23.34 3.92 10.37
C SER A 229 23.85 5.35 10.26
N LEU A 230 23.07 6.26 9.66
CA LEU A 230 23.40 7.68 9.55
C LEU A 230 23.50 8.32 10.94
N LEU A 231 22.54 8.01 11.81
CA LEU A 231 22.44 8.57 13.16
C LEU A 231 23.35 7.87 14.19
N LYS A 232 23.97 6.75 13.82
CA LYS A 232 24.80 5.91 14.70
C LYS A 232 24.07 5.54 15.99
N ILE A 233 22.80 5.21 15.86
CA ILE A 233 21.88 4.92 16.97
C ILE A 233 21.07 3.66 16.64
N THR A 234 20.70 2.91 17.66
CA THR A 234 19.77 1.78 17.50
C THR A 234 18.32 2.25 17.43
N PRO A 235 17.38 1.42 16.91
CA PRO A 235 15.94 1.68 16.96
C PRO A 235 15.44 2.07 18.36
N ILE A 236 15.89 1.34 19.38
CA ILE A 236 15.47 1.52 20.77
C ILE A 236 15.97 2.86 21.31
N GLU A 237 17.23 3.19 21.06
CA GLU A 237 17.83 4.46 21.49
C GLU A 237 17.17 5.66 20.77
N LEU A 238 16.83 5.53 19.48
CA LEU A 238 16.09 6.57 18.76
C LEU A 238 14.74 6.84 19.44
N LYS A 239 13.96 5.80 19.73
CA LYS A 239 12.68 5.95 20.46
C LYS A 239 12.87 6.61 21.82
N GLN A 240 13.93 6.26 22.57
CA GLN A 240 14.22 6.88 23.85
C GLN A 240 14.56 8.37 23.73
N GLU A 241 15.32 8.77 22.71
CA GLU A 241 15.65 10.19 22.48
C GLU A 241 14.42 10.99 22.05
N LEU A 242 13.54 10.43 21.22
CA LEU A 242 12.27 11.06 20.83
C LEU A 242 11.34 11.20 22.05
N ALA A 243 11.28 10.21 22.93
CA ALA A 243 10.50 10.26 24.18
C ALA A 243 11.00 11.35 25.15
N LYS A 244 12.25 11.81 25.03
CA LYS A 244 12.78 12.98 25.77
C LYS A 244 12.32 14.32 25.17
N GLY A 245 11.46 14.30 24.15
CA GLY A 245 10.93 15.49 23.48
C GLY A 245 11.85 16.07 22.40
N LYS A 246 12.86 15.33 21.96
CA LYS A 246 13.71 15.72 20.83
C LYS A 246 13.04 15.35 19.50
N SER A 247 13.33 16.11 18.46
CA SER A 247 13.04 15.71 17.09
C SER A 247 14.21 14.94 16.46
N VAL A 248 13.97 14.24 15.35
CA VAL A 248 15.02 13.54 14.61
C VAL A 248 16.10 14.52 14.11
N VAL A 249 15.68 15.73 13.71
CA VAL A 249 16.61 16.80 13.31
C VAL A 249 17.52 17.23 14.47
N GLU A 250 16.99 17.33 15.68
CA GLU A 250 17.79 17.69 16.87
C GLU A 250 18.77 16.59 17.25
N ILE A 251 18.36 15.32 17.12
CA ILE A 251 19.23 14.16 17.33
C ILE A 251 20.36 14.17 16.27
N ALA A 252 20.03 14.35 15.00
CA ALA A 252 21.00 14.44 13.90
C ALA A 252 22.00 15.59 14.10
N ALA A 253 21.50 16.78 14.47
CA ALA A 253 22.35 17.94 14.71
C ALA A 253 23.37 17.69 15.83
N SER A 254 23.01 16.92 16.87
CA SER A 254 23.90 16.61 18.00
C SER A 254 25.14 15.78 17.62
N ILE A 255 25.12 15.15 16.45
CA ILE A 255 26.21 14.32 15.90
C ILE A 255 26.77 14.88 14.59
N ASN A 256 26.51 16.16 14.30
CA ASN A 256 26.92 16.86 13.07
C ASN A 256 26.33 16.27 11.77
N VAL A 257 25.17 15.62 11.85
CA VAL A 257 24.38 15.24 10.68
C VAL A 257 23.42 16.37 10.34
N SER A 258 23.48 16.85 9.10
CA SER A 258 22.60 17.93 8.64
C SER A 258 21.17 17.45 8.42
N LYS A 259 20.21 18.37 8.53
CA LYS A 259 18.79 18.12 8.20
C LYS A 259 18.64 17.52 6.80
N GLN A 260 19.35 18.07 5.81
CA GLN A 260 19.24 17.59 4.43
C GLN A 260 19.71 16.14 4.29
N GLN A 261 20.78 15.73 4.98
CA GLN A 261 21.23 14.34 4.94
C GLN A 261 20.20 13.36 5.50
N VAL A 262 19.46 13.76 6.54
CA VAL A 262 18.36 12.94 7.08
C VAL A 262 17.23 12.83 6.05
N ILE A 263 16.87 13.95 5.42
CA ILE A 263 15.85 13.98 4.35
C ILE A 263 16.25 13.06 3.21
N ASP A 264 17.48 13.20 2.69
CA ASP A 264 17.97 12.45 1.54
C ASP A 264 17.97 10.94 1.81
N VAL A 265 18.38 10.51 3.00
CA VAL A 265 18.40 9.08 3.35
C VAL A 265 17.00 8.51 3.41
N ILE A 266 16.09 9.14 4.16
CA ILE A 266 14.73 8.62 4.31
C ILE A 266 13.99 8.69 2.96
N ALA A 267 14.05 9.82 2.26
CA ALA A 267 13.37 9.98 0.97
C ALA A 267 13.88 8.96 -0.06
N LYS A 268 15.19 8.73 -0.11
CA LYS A 268 15.77 7.73 -1.00
C LYS A 268 15.34 6.32 -0.63
N THR A 269 15.30 5.93 0.65
CA THR A 269 14.81 4.62 1.07
C THR A 269 13.36 4.41 0.66
N GLN A 270 12.49 5.42 0.85
CA GLN A 270 11.08 5.31 0.46
C GLN A 270 10.91 5.15 -1.04
N VAL A 271 11.62 5.96 -1.82
CA VAL A 271 11.59 5.88 -3.28
C VAL A 271 12.18 4.56 -3.75
N GLU A 272 13.30 4.10 -3.20
CA GLU A 272 13.90 2.81 -3.54
C GLU A 272 13.01 1.63 -3.18
N SER A 273 12.36 1.63 -2.01
CA SER A 273 11.43 0.58 -1.60
C SER A 273 10.24 0.48 -2.55
N GLN A 274 9.69 1.64 -2.94
CA GLN A 274 8.61 1.71 -3.92
C GLN A 274 9.06 1.16 -5.29
N LEU A 275 10.26 1.52 -5.72
CA LEU A 275 10.80 1.10 -7.02
C LEU A 275 11.32 -0.35 -7.01
N GLN A 276 11.75 -0.89 -5.87
CA GLN A 276 12.20 -2.28 -5.70
C GLN A 276 11.02 -3.25 -5.67
N ALA A 277 9.89 -2.86 -5.10
CA ALA A 277 8.62 -3.59 -5.26
C ALA A 277 8.22 -3.71 -6.75
N GLU A 278 8.75 -2.83 -7.60
CA GLU A 278 8.44 -2.74 -9.03
C GLU A 278 9.57 -3.30 -9.95
N GLN A 279 10.71 -3.75 -9.42
CA GLN A 279 11.89 -4.11 -10.23
C GLN A 279 12.09 -5.62 -10.43
N ASN A 280 11.72 -6.08 -11.63
CA ASN A 280 12.41 -7.18 -12.34
C ASN A 280 13.58 -6.63 -13.19
N GLY A 281 14.52 -5.91 -12.56
CA GLY A 281 15.83 -5.59 -13.17
C GLY A 281 15.92 -4.42 -14.16
N VAL A 282 15.10 -3.36 -14.02
CA VAL A 282 15.12 -2.19 -14.93
C VAL A 282 15.80 -0.97 -14.30
N THR A 283 16.70 -0.33 -15.05
CA THR A 283 17.30 0.97 -14.69
C THR A 283 16.28 2.12 -14.82
N ILE A 284 16.07 2.83 -13.72
CA ILE A 284 15.18 4.00 -13.59
C ILE A 284 15.95 5.26 -13.97
N SER A 285 15.30 6.22 -14.65
CA SER A 285 15.97 7.46 -15.05
C SER A 285 16.17 8.41 -13.87
N ASN A 286 17.32 9.10 -13.85
CA ASN A 286 17.66 10.04 -12.77
C ASN A 286 16.60 11.14 -12.58
N ARG A 287 15.93 11.56 -13.66
CA ARG A 287 14.88 12.59 -13.62
C ARG A 287 13.65 12.12 -12.85
N LEU A 288 13.24 10.86 -13.01
CA LEU A 288 12.09 10.35 -12.26
C LEU A 288 12.44 10.16 -10.79
N MET A 289 13.64 9.67 -10.49
CA MET A 289 14.15 9.60 -9.13
C MET A 289 14.09 10.99 -8.46
N GLU A 290 14.56 12.04 -9.14
CA GLU A 290 14.47 13.43 -8.65
C GLU A 290 13.03 13.91 -8.44
N GLN A 291 12.08 13.49 -9.28
CA GLN A 291 10.67 13.86 -9.09
C GLN A 291 10.05 13.16 -7.88
N LEU A 292 10.27 11.86 -7.72
CA LEU A 292 9.76 11.11 -6.57
C LEU A 292 10.36 11.62 -5.26
N LEU A 293 11.65 11.97 -5.25
CA LEU A 293 12.31 12.58 -4.10
C LEU A 293 11.63 13.88 -3.67
N LYS A 294 11.38 14.81 -4.62
CA LYS A 294 10.71 16.09 -4.33
C LYS A 294 9.33 15.96 -3.69
N GLU A 295 8.60 14.90 -4.01
CA GLU A 295 7.26 14.65 -3.45
C GLU A 295 7.32 14.02 -2.05
N VAL A 296 8.35 13.23 -1.78
CA VAL A 296 8.55 12.59 -0.46
C VAL A 296 9.16 13.57 0.54
N GLU A 297 10.02 14.47 0.09
CA GLU A 297 10.69 15.51 0.89
C GLU A 297 9.76 16.24 1.88
N PRO A 298 8.62 16.85 1.49
CA PRO A 298 7.77 17.59 2.42
C PRO A 298 7.15 16.70 3.51
N LYS A 299 6.88 15.42 3.19
CA LYS A 299 6.33 14.45 4.16
C LYS A 299 7.41 14.05 5.17
N VAL A 300 8.62 13.77 4.68
CA VAL A 300 9.78 13.47 5.53
C VAL A 300 10.09 14.66 6.44
N LEU A 301 10.09 15.88 5.89
CA LEU A 301 10.32 17.10 6.65
C LEU A 301 9.37 17.22 7.84
N LYS A 302 8.07 17.02 7.59
CA LYS A 302 7.04 17.05 8.63
C LYS A 302 7.35 16.07 9.78
N ILE A 303 7.82 14.87 9.44
CA ILE A 303 8.09 13.79 10.39
C ILE A 303 9.38 14.04 11.18
N ILE A 304 10.46 14.43 10.52
CA ILE A 304 11.76 14.59 11.19
C ILE A 304 11.81 15.82 12.10
N GLU A 305 10.95 16.81 11.86
CA GLU A 305 10.78 18.00 12.71
C GLU A 305 9.77 17.78 13.83
N HIS A 306 8.94 16.73 13.75
CA HIS A 306 7.93 16.42 14.74
C HIS A 306 8.56 16.07 16.09
N LYS A 307 7.88 16.45 17.17
CA LYS A 307 8.24 16.13 18.54
C LYS A 307 7.09 15.38 19.21
N THR A 308 7.44 14.48 20.12
CA THR A 308 6.49 13.76 20.96
C THR A 308 5.49 14.72 21.62
N GLU A 309 4.21 14.36 21.60
CA GLU A 309 3.07 15.17 22.12
C GLU A 309 2.70 16.45 21.35
N THR A 310 3.29 16.71 20.19
CA THR A 310 2.84 17.81 19.31
C THR A 310 1.74 17.36 18.34
N GLU A 311 0.91 18.29 17.86
CA GLU A 311 -0.06 17.98 16.79
C GLU A 311 0.62 18.01 15.42
N TRP A 312 0.13 17.17 14.50
CA TRP A 312 0.54 17.13 13.10
C TRP A 312 -0.03 18.28 12.29
#